data_AF-A0A4Q2V124-F1
#
_entry.id   AF-A0A4Q2V124-F1
#
_cell.length_a   1.000
_cell.length_b   1.000
_cell.length_c   1.000
_cell.angle_alpha   90.00
_cell.angle_beta   90.00
_cell.angle_gamma   90.00
#
_symmetry.space_group_name_H-M   'P 1'
#
loop_
_entity.id
_entity.type
_entity.pdbx_description
1 polymer ?
#
loop_
_entity_poly.entity_id
_entity_poly.type
_entity_poly.pdbx_seq_one_letter_code
_entity_poly.pdbx_strand_id
1 'polypeptide(L)' 'MSGDKDNFGTYPDAQDFVDMNIFEEILEMDDESSDREFSKGLIFGFFEQAENTFDEIGHSL' A
#
# COMPACT_ATOMS: atom_id res chain seq x y z
N MET A 1 -28.36 -14.94 -10.34
CA MET A 1 -28.04 -13.56 -10.76
C MET A 1 -26.72 -13.21 -10.12
N SER A 2 -25.77 -12.79 -10.96
CA SER A 2 -24.39 -12.48 -10.57
C SER A 2 -24.38 -11.37 -9.53
N GLY A 3 -23.61 -11.58 -8.48
CA GLY A 3 -23.40 -10.64 -7.39
C GLY A 3 -22.03 -10.87 -6.80
N ASP A 4 -21.03 -11.07 -7.68
CA ASP A 4 -19.64 -10.79 -7.36
C ASP A 4 -19.58 -9.32 -6.98
N LYS A 5 -19.81 -9.05 -5.70
CA LYS A 5 -19.32 -7.83 -5.10
C LYS A 5 -17.81 -7.96 -5.17
N ASP A 6 -17.21 -7.30 -6.16
CA ASP A 6 -16.01 -6.47 -6.03
C ASP A 6 -15.33 -6.50 -4.64
N ASN A 7 -14.92 -7.68 -4.20
CA ASN A 7 -13.90 -7.84 -3.18
C ASN A 7 -12.59 -7.56 -3.91
N PHE A 8 -12.25 -6.27 -4.02
CA PHE A 8 -10.91 -5.86 -4.36
C PHE A 8 -9.99 -6.61 -3.39
N GLY A 9 -9.29 -7.62 -3.91
CA GLY A 9 -8.75 -8.77 -3.17
C GLY A 9 -7.76 -8.39 -2.08
N THR A 10 -8.29 -7.90 -0.97
CA THR A 10 -7.57 -7.67 0.26
C THR A 10 -7.45 -9.03 0.91
N TYR A 11 -6.21 -9.49 1.04
CA TYR A 11 -5.94 -10.72 1.77
C TYR A 11 -6.48 -10.52 3.21
N PRO A 12 -7.14 -11.53 3.81
CA PRO A 12 -7.79 -11.38 5.11
C PRO A 12 -6.88 -10.87 6.22
N ASP A 13 -5.58 -11.14 6.11
CA ASP A 13 -4.51 -10.75 7.03
C ASP A 13 -3.92 -9.37 6.73
N ALA A 14 -4.20 -8.75 5.58
CA ALA A 14 -3.72 -7.40 5.28
C ALA A 14 -4.24 -6.38 6.30
N GLN A 15 -5.45 -6.60 6.83
CA GLN A 15 -6.05 -5.74 7.86
C GLN A 15 -5.31 -5.78 9.21
N ASP A 16 -4.48 -6.80 9.44
CA ASP A 16 -3.67 -6.91 10.67
C ASP A 16 -2.41 -6.03 10.60
N PHE A 17 -1.98 -5.64 9.40
CA PHE A 17 -0.73 -4.91 9.16
C PHE A 17 -0.92 -3.54 8.51
N VAL A 18 -2.06 -3.32 7.86
CA VAL A 18 -2.37 -2.11 7.09
C VAL A 18 -3.63 -1.46 7.63
N ASP A 19 -3.55 -0.18 7.98
CA ASP A 19 -4.74 0.62 8.24
C ASP A 19 -5.48 0.85 6.92
N MET A 20 -6.54 0.08 6.72
CA MET A 20 -7.30 0.11 5.48
C MET A 20 -8.01 1.44 5.24
N ASN A 21 -8.38 2.20 6.28
CA ASN A 21 -9.02 3.50 6.10
C ASN A 21 -8.03 4.48 5.46
N ILE A 22 -6.80 4.53 6.00
CA ILE A 22 -5.73 5.37 5.46
C ILE A 22 -5.35 4.91 4.04
N PHE A 23 -5.31 3.60 3.80
CA PHE A 23 -5.01 3.06 2.49
C PHE A 23 -6.08 3.43 1.44
N GLU A 24 -7.36 3.36 1.81
CA GLU A 24 -8.48 3.79 0.96
C GLU A 24 -8.40 5.30 0.64
N GLU A 25 -8.11 6.15 1.64
CA GLU A 25 -7.89 7.59 1.42
C GLU A 25 -6.73 7.85 0.43
N ILE A 26 -5.63 7.10 0.53
CA ILE A 26 -4.50 7.18 -0.42
C ILE A 26 -4.93 6.77 -1.83
N LEU A 27 -5.78 5.75 -1.97
CA LEU A 27 -6.31 5.33 -3.26
C LEU A 27 -7.27 6.39 -3.85
N GLU A 28 -8.03 7.10 -3.02
CA GLU A 28 -8.90 8.21 -3.48
C GLU A 28 -8.09 9.39 -4.01
N MET A 29 -6.81 9.51 -3.64
CA MET A 29 -5.91 10.53 -4.19
C MET A 29 -5.37 10.21 -5.59
N ASP A 30 -5.50 8.97 -6.07
CA ASP A 30 -5.12 8.63 -7.44
C ASP A 30 -6.13 9.20 -8.45
N ASP A 31 -5.63 9.83 -9.52
CA ASP A 31 -6.46 10.12 -10.69
C ASP A 31 -6.91 8.81 -11.35
N GLU A 32 -8.19 8.69 -11.71
CA GLU A 32 -8.79 7.47 -12.29
C GLU A 32 -8.08 6.98 -13.57
N SER A 33 -7.39 7.88 -14.28
CA SER A 33 -6.65 7.57 -15.51
C SER A 33 -5.16 7.22 -15.31
N SER A 34 -4.66 7.28 -14.07
CA SER A 34 -3.23 7.20 -13.75
C SER A 34 -2.73 5.79 -13.38
N ASP A 35 -3.50 4.73 -13.62
CA ASP A 35 -3.11 3.35 -13.27
C ASP A 35 -2.59 3.18 -11.82
N ARG A 36 -3.10 3.99 -10.89
CA ARG A 36 -2.68 4.05 -9.48
C ARG A 36 -1.22 4.48 -9.29
N GLU A 37 -0.71 5.37 -10.15
CA GLU A 37 0.69 5.82 -10.14
C GLU A 37 1.10 6.46 -8.81
N PHE A 38 0.22 7.27 -8.20
CA PHE A 38 0.51 7.94 -6.94
C PHE A 38 0.59 6.94 -5.77
N SER A 39 -0.45 6.14 -5.57
CA SER A 39 -0.47 5.17 -4.46
C SER A 39 0.63 4.11 -4.60
N LYS A 40 0.90 3.62 -5.81
CA LYS A 40 2.03 2.70 -6.06
C LYS A 40 3.37 3.36 -5.74
N GLY A 41 3.61 4.57 -6.24
CA GLY A 41 4.86 5.30 -6.01
C GLY A 41 5.12 5.52 -4.52
N LEU A 42 4.08 5.87 -3.76
CA LEU A 42 4.17 6.05 -2.31
C LEU A 42 4.53 4.74 -1.60
N ILE A 43 3.87 3.63 -1.92
CA ILE A 43 4.09 2.33 -1.26
C ILE A 43 5.46 1.75 -1.61
N PHE A 44 5.88 1.80 -2.87
CA PHE A 44 7.21 1.33 -3.26
C PHE A 44 8.32 2.19 -2.63
N GLY A 45 8.13 3.52 -2.60
CA GLY A 45 9.06 4.42 -1.91
C GLY A 45 9.12 4.19 -0.40
N PHE A 46 8.01 3.80 0.23
CA PHE A 46 8.01 3.41 1.65
C PHE A 46 8.83 2.15 1.90
N PHE A 47 8.70 1.12 1.04
CA PHE A 47 9.50 -0.10 1.17
C PHE A 47 10.99 0.16 1.00
N GLU A 48 11.39 0.96 0.02
CA GLU A 48 12.80 1.34 -0.17
C GLU A 48 13.35 2.11 1.05
N GLN A 49 12.57 3.05 1.60
CA GLN A 49 12.95 3.77 2.82
C GLN A 49 13.09 2.84 4.03
N ALA A 50 12.19 1.86 4.17
CA ALA A 50 12.26 0.88 5.25
C ALA A 50 13.52 0.00 5.12
N GLU A 51 13.84 -0.48 3.92
CA GLU A 51 15.06 -1.23 3.63
C GLU A 51 16.31 -0.42 4.00
N ASN A 52 16.41 0.82 3.49
CA ASN A 52 17.52 1.72 3.81
C ASN A 52 17.65 1.96 5.32
N THR A 53 16.52 2.12 6.03
CA THR A 53 16.53 2.30 7.49
C THR A 53 17.08 1.08 8.22
N PHE A 54 16.71 -0.13 7.79
CA PHE A 54 17.24 -1.36 8.37
C PHE A 54 18.73 -1.54 8.08
N ASP A 55 19.19 -1.19 6.89
CA ASP A 55 20.61 -1.21 6.54
C ASP A 55 21.42 -0.20 7.37
N GLU A 56 20.92 1.02 7.57
CA GLU A 56 21.55 2.02 8.44
C GLU A 56 21.66 1.54 9.90
N ILE A 57 20.61 0.89 10.42
CA ILE A 57 20.65 0.28 11.76
C ILE A 57 21.66 -0.87 11.80
N GLY A 58 21.68 -1.73 10.79
CA GLY A 58 22.62 -2.86 10.69
C GLY A 58 24.08 -2.41 10.59
N HIS A 59 24.35 -1.33 9.86
CA HIS A 59 25.68 -0.71 9.78
C HIS A 59 26.12 0.01 11.06
N SER A 60 25.17 0.33 11.95
CA SER A 60 25.44 1.05 13.20
C SER A 60 25.75 0.13 14.39
N LEU A 61 25.67 -1.19 14.23
CA LEU A 61 25.97 -2.23 15.25
C LEU A 61 27.35 -2.89 15.01
#